data_AF-A0A819EXF6-F1
#
_entry.id   AF-A0A819EXF6-F1
#
_cell.length_a   1.000
_cell.length_b   1.000
_cell.length_c   1.000
_cell.angle_alpha   90.00
_cell.angle_beta   90.00
_cell.angle_gamma   90.00
#
_symmetry.space_group_name_H-M   'P 1'
#
loop_
_entity.id
_entity.type
_entity.pdbx_description
1 polymer ?
#
loop_
_entity_poly.entity_id
_entity_poly.type
_entity_poly.pdbx_seq_one_letter_code
_entity_poly.pdbx_strand_id
1 'polypeptide(L)'
;WKYWLDSPRPWCLSRQLWWGHSIPMYRCSINNKSSEYKWIGAKSLEEAKIKAKELFPNIPLNSIHIEQDQDVLDTWFSSGLLPMSIFNKNNSQEFPTTLLETGYDIMFFWVARMVMLSLKLTNQLPFHEVLFHGLICDSNGKKMSKSLGNIIDPMDVINGINLQSLQKRLEQSHLSRNEIERAKRAQAIQYPSGIEPIGSDGLRLCLLSHDIFHQSIRFDPTQFDYVARYCNKFWNAYKYVKEFALADMNFHHENISNINYEQIEKLVKNRLVDRWILNELNKTIGKVNECLNNYTFHLAIVRLRDSFLKDFCDFYIEFSKIPIKQQSIDNIKSNVQILLYYLLKQYLILYHPFLPAMTEELWEDLTNGKQGYLIHQLYPTMKNIENINPIDSQIVQIIRLILKNATYFKQMLRLSRDSDIIIHFYNQDKEDLSIHVETYLTEIRTITRLNNIHVCRSSSSLNNSFNLSKFSFRDYITDNIELIFNLNDNKQSRELVEKHEERLSKQVDKLHDDIGVNEITMKFYQENNDFETLEREQRRREILLDDLKLTQQRHERFVELTQKRTIIEKKNKNHS
;
A
#
# COMPACT_ATOMS: atom_id res chain seq x y z
N TRP A 1 -26.60 -13.71 6.09
CA TRP A 1 -26.55 -15.13 5.69
C TRP A 1 -27.60 -15.98 6.42
N LYS A 2 -27.41 -16.33 7.71
CA LYS A 2 -28.31 -17.20 8.49
C LYS A 2 -29.78 -16.78 8.38
N TYR A 3 -30.08 -15.53 8.73
CA TYR A 3 -31.42 -14.95 8.62
C TYR A 3 -32.11 -15.14 7.26
N TRP A 4 -31.37 -15.04 6.14
CA TRP A 4 -31.94 -15.20 4.81
C TRP A 4 -32.22 -16.67 4.48
N LEU A 5 -31.39 -17.59 4.99
CA LEU A 5 -31.54 -19.03 4.77
C LEU A 5 -32.53 -19.71 5.73
N ASP A 6 -32.85 -19.09 6.87
CA ASP A 6 -33.77 -19.66 7.87
C ASP A 6 -35.24 -19.64 7.40
N SER A 7 -35.59 -18.86 6.38
CA SER A 7 -36.95 -18.78 5.85
C SER A 7 -36.95 -18.60 4.32
N PRO A 8 -36.49 -19.60 3.56
CA PRO A 8 -36.39 -19.49 2.12
C PRO A 8 -37.78 -19.53 1.49
N ARG A 9 -38.05 -18.59 0.57
CA ARG A 9 -39.22 -18.68 -0.31
C ARG A 9 -38.91 -19.57 -1.51
N PRO A 10 -39.90 -20.29 -2.07
CA PRO A 10 -39.73 -21.01 -3.32
C PRO A 10 -39.16 -20.09 -4.40
N TRP A 11 -38.07 -20.53 -5.03
CA TRP A 11 -37.43 -19.79 -6.10
C TRP A 11 -38.12 -20.11 -7.43
N CYS A 12 -38.78 -19.09 -8.01
CA CYS A 12 -39.32 -19.20 -9.36
C CYS A 12 -38.17 -19.23 -10.38
N LEU A 13 -37.97 -20.39 -11.01
CA LEU A 13 -36.90 -20.62 -11.98
C LEU A 13 -37.26 -20.17 -13.40
N SER A 14 -38.53 -20.13 -13.76
CA SER A 14 -38.93 -19.77 -15.13
C SER A 14 -38.94 -18.27 -15.36
N ARG A 15 -38.60 -17.86 -16.58
CA ARG A 15 -38.58 -16.47 -17.05
C ARG A 15 -39.16 -16.40 -18.46
N GLN A 16 -40.08 -15.46 -18.67
CA GLN A 16 -40.65 -15.16 -19.99
C GLN A 16 -39.72 -14.22 -20.77
N LEU A 17 -38.50 -14.67 -21.02
CA LEU A 17 -37.46 -13.95 -21.75
C LEU A 17 -37.03 -14.75 -22.98
N TRP A 18 -36.56 -14.07 -24.02
CA TRP A 18 -36.02 -14.73 -25.21
C TRP A 18 -34.60 -15.24 -25.03
N TRP A 19 -33.84 -14.65 -24.11
CA TRP A 19 -32.45 -14.99 -23.86
C TRP A 19 -32.30 -15.74 -22.54
N GLY A 20 -31.87 -17.00 -22.63
CA GLY A 20 -31.62 -17.88 -21.49
C GLY A 20 -31.59 -19.35 -21.93
N HIS A 21 -31.34 -20.25 -20.97
CA HIS A 21 -31.35 -21.69 -21.27
C HIS A 21 -32.80 -22.17 -21.29
N SER A 22 -33.25 -22.77 -22.39
CA SER A 22 -34.60 -23.34 -22.49
C SER A 22 -34.84 -24.37 -21.40
N ILE A 23 -36.01 -24.28 -20.74
CA ILE A 23 -36.35 -25.22 -19.68
C ILE A 23 -36.52 -26.63 -20.31
N PRO A 24 -35.90 -27.69 -19.76
CA PRO A 24 -35.99 -29.05 -20.29
C PRO A 24 -37.31 -29.74 -19.89
N MET A 25 -38.43 -29.03 -20.04
CA MET A 25 -39.78 -29.49 -19.71
C MET A 25 -40.62 -29.51 -20.98
N TYR A 26 -41.42 -30.55 -21.15
CA TYR A 26 -42.26 -30.78 -22.32
C TYR A 26 -43.71 -30.98 -21.91
N ARG A 27 -44.62 -30.23 -22.52
CA ARG A 27 -46.06 -30.38 -22.36
C ARG A 27 -46.58 -31.45 -23.29
N CYS A 28 -47.22 -32.46 -22.73
CA CYS A 28 -47.85 -33.55 -23.48
C CYS A 28 -49.37 -33.46 -23.36
N SER A 29 -50.07 -33.37 -24.50
CA SER A 29 -51.54 -33.34 -24.57
C SER A 29 -52.07 -34.38 -25.55
N ILE A 30 -53.20 -35.00 -25.22
CA ILE A 30 -53.86 -36.00 -26.07
C ILE A 30 -54.85 -35.31 -27.01
N ASN A 31 -54.79 -35.62 -28.31
CA ASN A 31 -55.76 -35.18 -29.33
C ASN A 31 -56.03 -33.66 -29.33
N ASN A 32 -55.01 -32.83 -29.09
CA ASN A 32 -55.09 -31.35 -29.02
C ASN A 32 -56.15 -30.79 -28.05
N LYS A 33 -56.64 -31.58 -27.09
CA LYS A 33 -57.52 -31.07 -26.03
C LYS A 33 -56.69 -30.37 -24.97
N SER A 34 -56.82 -29.05 -24.89
CA SER A 34 -56.03 -28.17 -24.01
C SER A 34 -56.26 -28.38 -22.51
N SER A 35 -57.34 -29.06 -22.11
CA SER A 35 -57.71 -29.25 -20.70
C SER A 35 -57.04 -30.43 -20.01
N GLU A 36 -56.46 -31.38 -20.75
CA GLU A 36 -55.77 -32.56 -20.19
C GLU A 36 -54.33 -32.63 -20.73
N TYR A 37 -53.41 -31.95 -20.03
CA TYR A 37 -51.98 -32.02 -20.32
C TYR A 37 -51.17 -32.47 -19.11
N LYS A 38 -50.00 -33.06 -19.36
CA LYS A 38 -48.99 -33.39 -18.35
C LYS A 38 -47.64 -32.82 -18.76
N TRP A 39 -46.84 -32.42 -17.77
CA TRP A 39 -45.48 -31.93 -17.99
C TRP A 39 -44.45 -33.03 -17.71
N ILE A 40 -43.45 -33.16 -18.57
CA ILE A 40 -42.38 -34.15 -18.48
C ILE A 40 -41.02 -33.46 -18.54
N GLY A 41 -40.14 -33.75 -17.58
CA GLY A 41 -38.74 -33.34 -17.66
C GLY A 41 -37.92 -34.32 -18.51
N ALA A 42 -37.22 -33.83 -19.53
CA ALA A 42 -36.41 -34.63 -20.44
C ALA A 42 -35.25 -33.82 -21.04
N LYS A 43 -34.11 -34.45 -21.31
CA LYS A 43 -32.94 -33.77 -21.89
C LYS A 43 -33.08 -33.50 -23.38
N SER A 44 -33.94 -34.26 -24.06
CA SER A 44 -34.22 -34.11 -25.49
C SER A 44 -35.68 -34.43 -25.78
N LEU A 45 -36.14 -34.01 -26.97
CA LEU A 45 -37.46 -34.35 -27.47
C LEU A 45 -37.65 -35.88 -27.63
N GLU A 46 -36.57 -36.61 -27.93
CA GLU A 46 -36.61 -38.07 -28.04
C GLU A 46 -36.85 -38.74 -26.68
N GLU A 47 -36.14 -38.30 -25.64
CA GLU A 47 -36.37 -38.77 -24.27
C GLU A 47 -37.78 -38.39 -23.79
N ALA A 48 -38.27 -37.20 -24.17
CA ALA A 48 -39.63 -36.77 -23.87
C ALA A 48 -40.68 -37.70 -24.52
N LYS A 49 -40.47 -38.11 -25.78
CA LYS A 49 -41.35 -39.06 -26.49
C LYS A 49 -41.41 -40.42 -25.81
N ILE A 50 -40.27 -40.94 -25.35
CA ILE A 50 -40.19 -42.21 -24.62
C ILE A 50 -41.00 -42.12 -23.32
N LYS A 51 -40.74 -41.10 -22.50
CA LYS A 51 -41.46 -40.88 -21.24
C LYS A 51 -42.96 -40.62 -21.45
N ALA A 52 -43.32 -39.92 -22.53
CA ALA A 52 -44.72 -39.68 -22.86
C ALA A 52 -45.46 -40.99 -23.20
N LYS A 53 -44.80 -41.93 -23.89
CA LYS A 53 -45.38 -43.24 -24.19
C LYS A 53 -45.59 -44.08 -22.92
N GLU A 54 -44.68 -43.99 -21.95
CA GLU A 54 -44.82 -44.64 -20.64
C GLU A 54 -45.99 -44.06 -19.83
N LEU A 55 -46.19 -42.74 -19.88
CA LEU A 55 -47.29 -42.05 -19.21
C LEU A 55 -48.66 -42.34 -19.84
N PHE A 56 -48.69 -42.64 -21.14
CA PHE A 56 -49.90 -42.91 -21.92
C PHE A 56 -49.76 -44.24 -22.71
N PRO A 57 -49.71 -45.40 -22.03
CA PRO A 57 -49.36 -46.67 -22.67
C PRO A 57 -50.36 -47.07 -23.77
N ASN A 58 -51.64 -46.78 -23.55
CA ASN A 58 -52.75 -47.17 -24.43
C ASN A 58 -53.01 -46.17 -25.58
N ILE A 59 -52.22 -45.10 -25.69
CA ILE A 59 -52.40 -44.06 -26.71
C ILE A 59 -51.25 -44.16 -27.72
N PRO A 60 -51.52 -44.18 -29.04
CA PRO A 60 -50.45 -44.16 -30.03
C PRO A 60 -49.69 -42.83 -29.94
N LEU A 61 -48.35 -42.87 -30.08
CA LEU A 61 -47.48 -41.70 -29.89
C LEU A 61 -47.86 -40.52 -30.81
N ASN A 62 -48.34 -40.81 -32.02
CA ASN A 62 -48.79 -39.79 -32.97
C ASN A 62 -50.02 -39.00 -32.50
N SER A 63 -50.80 -39.54 -31.56
CA SER A 63 -51.94 -38.85 -30.94
C SER A 63 -51.54 -38.02 -29.72
N ILE A 64 -50.26 -38.06 -29.33
CA ILE A 64 -49.69 -37.27 -28.24
C ILE A 64 -48.94 -36.10 -28.85
N HIS A 65 -49.48 -34.89 -28.66
CA HIS A 65 -48.77 -33.67 -29.02
C HIS A 65 -47.78 -33.32 -27.90
N ILE A 66 -46.50 -33.15 -28.25
CA ILE A 66 -45.41 -32.86 -27.34
C ILE A 66 -44.76 -31.54 -27.77
N GLU A 67 -44.77 -30.57 -26.87
CA GLU A 67 -44.22 -29.23 -27.11
C GLU A 67 -43.29 -28.86 -25.96
N GLN A 68 -42.09 -28.34 -26.24
CA GLN A 68 -41.19 -27.86 -25.19
C GLN A 68 -41.72 -26.55 -24.59
N ASP A 69 -41.49 -26.35 -23.29
CA ASP A 69 -41.74 -25.07 -22.64
C ASP A 69 -40.97 -23.95 -23.36
N GLN A 70 -41.64 -22.83 -23.59
CA GLN A 70 -41.05 -21.65 -24.24
C GLN A 70 -40.31 -20.76 -23.24
N ASP A 71 -40.53 -20.96 -21.94
CA ASP A 71 -39.82 -20.25 -20.89
C ASP A 71 -38.33 -20.64 -20.83
N VAL A 72 -37.51 -19.69 -20.35
CA VAL A 72 -36.08 -19.91 -20.08
C VAL A 72 -35.80 -19.95 -18.58
N LEU A 73 -34.68 -20.56 -18.20
CA LEU A 73 -34.19 -20.61 -16.84
C LEU A 73 -33.65 -19.24 -16.39
N ASP A 74 -33.90 -18.90 -15.13
CA ASP A 74 -33.32 -17.75 -14.44
C ASP A 74 -31.79 -17.75 -14.57
N THR A 75 -31.19 -16.60 -14.87
CA THR A 75 -29.72 -16.47 -15.04
C THR A 75 -28.97 -16.91 -13.78
N TRP A 76 -29.54 -16.67 -12.59
CA TRP A 76 -28.94 -17.13 -11.33
C TRP A 76 -28.93 -18.67 -11.17
N PHE A 77 -29.76 -19.40 -11.92
CA PHE A 77 -29.72 -20.86 -11.97
C PHE A 77 -28.49 -21.35 -12.71
N SER A 78 -28.20 -20.82 -13.89
CA SER A 78 -26.97 -21.18 -14.61
C SER A 78 -25.72 -20.67 -13.88
N SER A 79 -25.71 -19.41 -13.41
CA SER A 79 -24.57 -18.86 -12.65
C SER A 79 -24.32 -19.60 -11.33
N GLY A 80 -25.37 -20.11 -10.67
CA GLY A 80 -25.25 -20.92 -9.46
C GLY A 80 -24.63 -22.30 -9.70
N LEU A 81 -24.62 -22.79 -10.95
CA LEU A 81 -23.97 -24.04 -11.31
C LEU A 81 -22.49 -23.88 -11.68
N LEU A 82 -21.96 -22.64 -11.66
CA LEU A 82 -20.61 -22.34 -12.16
C LEU A 82 -19.52 -23.28 -11.63
N PRO A 83 -19.38 -23.50 -10.30
CA PRO A 83 -18.33 -24.39 -9.77
C PRO A 83 -18.41 -25.81 -10.36
N MET A 84 -19.62 -26.35 -10.51
CA MET A 84 -19.82 -27.70 -11.05
C MET A 84 -19.70 -27.77 -12.57
N SER A 85 -20.07 -26.70 -13.28
CA SER A 85 -19.99 -26.65 -14.74
C SER A 85 -18.54 -26.62 -15.24
N ILE A 86 -17.65 -26.00 -14.47
CA ILE A 86 -16.21 -25.95 -14.74
C ILE A 86 -15.57 -27.28 -14.35
N PHE A 87 -15.80 -27.74 -13.12
CA PHE A 87 -15.24 -28.98 -12.58
C PHE A 87 -16.19 -30.16 -12.84
N ASN A 88 -16.35 -30.50 -14.12
CA ASN A 88 -17.12 -31.69 -14.51
C ASN A 88 -16.35 -33.00 -14.18
N LYS A 89 -16.90 -34.16 -14.56
CA LYS A 89 -16.30 -35.48 -14.26
C LYS A 89 -14.81 -35.62 -14.64
N ASN A 90 -14.32 -34.85 -15.61
CA ASN A 90 -12.94 -34.95 -16.07
C ASN A 90 -11.95 -34.14 -15.21
N ASN A 91 -12.41 -33.08 -14.51
CA ASN A 91 -11.59 -32.18 -13.70
C ASN A 91 -12.06 -32.07 -12.24
N SER A 92 -12.62 -33.16 -11.70
CA SER A 92 -13.23 -33.19 -10.37
C SER A 92 -12.26 -32.99 -9.20
N GLN A 93 -10.94 -33.05 -9.42
CA GLN A 93 -9.92 -32.91 -8.37
C GLN A 93 -9.76 -31.48 -7.85
N GLU A 94 -10.24 -30.47 -8.59
CA GLU A 94 -10.14 -29.05 -8.23
C GLU A 94 -11.41 -28.51 -7.54
N PHE A 95 -12.37 -29.40 -7.25
CA PHE A 95 -13.61 -29.09 -6.54
C PHE A 95 -13.62 -29.79 -5.17
N PRO A 96 -13.93 -29.09 -4.06
CA PRO A 96 -14.27 -27.66 -3.94
C PRO A 96 -13.10 -26.71 -4.20
N THR A 97 -13.39 -25.47 -4.61
CA THR A 97 -12.35 -24.45 -4.78
C THR A 97 -11.89 -23.90 -3.43
N THR A 98 -10.73 -23.26 -3.40
CA THR A 98 -10.18 -22.67 -2.17
C THR A 98 -10.90 -21.38 -1.77
N LEU A 99 -11.08 -20.46 -2.71
CA LEU A 99 -11.61 -19.11 -2.47
C LEU A 99 -12.62 -18.69 -3.54
N LEU A 100 -13.72 -18.09 -3.11
CA LEU A 100 -14.60 -17.27 -3.96
C LEU A 100 -14.47 -15.80 -3.56
N GLU A 101 -14.04 -14.95 -4.49
CA GLU A 101 -14.01 -13.50 -4.31
C GLU A 101 -15.18 -12.86 -5.05
N THR A 102 -15.93 -11.97 -4.37
CA THR A 102 -17.04 -11.24 -4.98
C THR A 102 -17.53 -10.07 -4.12
N GLY A 103 -18.32 -9.17 -4.72
CA GLY A 103 -19.00 -8.10 -4.01
C GLY A 103 -20.12 -8.64 -3.13
N TYR A 104 -20.34 -8.04 -1.95
CA TYR A 104 -21.39 -8.49 -1.03
C TYR A 104 -22.81 -8.34 -1.60
N ASP A 105 -23.03 -7.53 -2.64
CA ASP A 105 -24.35 -7.24 -3.21
C ASP A 105 -24.99 -8.44 -3.92
N ILE A 106 -24.17 -9.39 -4.40
CA ILE A 106 -24.64 -10.64 -5.01
C ILE A 106 -24.52 -11.86 -4.10
N MET A 107 -24.30 -11.66 -2.80
CA MET A 107 -24.23 -12.76 -1.80
C MET A 107 -25.44 -13.71 -1.90
N PHE A 108 -26.67 -13.17 -1.95
CA PHE A 108 -27.87 -14.02 -1.95
C PHE A 108 -28.29 -14.51 -3.33
N PHE A 109 -27.96 -13.74 -4.37
CA PHE A 109 -28.30 -14.09 -5.75
C PHE A 109 -27.34 -15.13 -6.32
N TRP A 110 -26.07 -15.11 -5.90
CA TRP A 110 -25.03 -15.95 -6.46
C TRP A 110 -24.43 -16.92 -5.43
N VAL A 111 -23.78 -16.40 -4.37
CA VAL A 111 -23.06 -17.24 -3.39
C VAL A 111 -23.99 -18.25 -2.73
N ALA A 112 -25.14 -17.81 -2.23
CA ALA A 112 -26.13 -18.69 -1.63
C ALA A 112 -26.71 -19.72 -2.62
N ARG A 113 -26.88 -19.34 -3.88
CA ARG A 113 -27.37 -20.24 -4.93
C ARG A 113 -26.33 -21.29 -5.32
N MET A 114 -25.06 -20.92 -5.39
CA MET A 114 -23.95 -21.87 -5.57
C MET A 114 -23.90 -22.88 -4.44
N VAL A 115 -23.94 -22.42 -3.18
CA VAL A 115 -23.95 -23.32 -2.02
C VAL A 115 -25.15 -24.26 -2.05
N MET A 116 -26.35 -23.73 -2.28
CA MET A 116 -27.59 -24.51 -2.33
C MET A 116 -27.57 -25.59 -3.43
N LEU A 117 -27.21 -25.22 -4.66
CA LEU A 117 -27.20 -26.15 -5.78
C LEU A 117 -26.08 -27.18 -5.64
N SER A 118 -24.90 -26.76 -5.21
CA SER A 118 -23.76 -27.63 -4.93
C SER A 118 -24.11 -28.68 -3.90
N LEU A 119 -24.60 -28.28 -2.72
CA LEU A 119 -25.02 -29.23 -1.68
C LEU A 119 -26.11 -30.18 -2.19
N LYS A 120 -27.05 -29.70 -3.01
CA LYS A 120 -28.11 -30.55 -3.55
C LYS A 120 -27.61 -31.59 -4.55
N LEU A 121 -26.62 -31.25 -5.37
CA LEU A 121 -26.16 -32.07 -6.49
C LEU A 121 -24.95 -32.94 -6.14
N THR A 122 -24.07 -32.48 -5.25
CA THR A 122 -22.79 -33.12 -4.92
C THR A 122 -22.65 -33.44 -3.43
N ASN A 123 -23.53 -32.91 -2.57
CA ASN A 123 -23.43 -32.99 -1.11
C ASN A 123 -22.11 -32.41 -0.55
N GLN A 124 -21.48 -31.51 -1.31
CA GLN A 124 -20.27 -30.78 -0.93
C GLN A 124 -20.48 -29.28 -1.10
N LEU A 125 -19.79 -28.49 -0.28
CA LEU A 125 -19.72 -27.04 -0.49
C LEU A 125 -18.92 -26.75 -1.76
N PRO A 126 -19.21 -25.64 -2.48
CA PRO A 126 -18.49 -25.30 -3.71
C PRO A 126 -17.11 -24.67 -3.49
N PHE A 127 -16.88 -24.10 -2.31
CA PHE A 127 -15.65 -23.40 -1.92
C PHE A 127 -15.40 -23.52 -0.41
N HIS A 128 -14.13 -23.40 0.00
CA HIS A 128 -13.74 -23.38 1.41
C HIS A 128 -13.90 -22.00 2.05
N GLU A 129 -13.61 -20.93 1.33
CA GLU A 129 -13.64 -19.55 1.82
C GLU A 129 -14.37 -18.62 0.85
N VAL A 130 -15.02 -17.58 1.38
CA VAL A 130 -15.63 -16.50 0.60
C VAL A 130 -15.09 -15.16 1.07
N LEU A 131 -14.45 -14.43 0.17
CA LEU A 131 -13.99 -13.06 0.39
C LEU A 131 -15.01 -12.08 -0.19
N PHE A 132 -15.73 -11.39 0.69
CA PHE A 132 -16.64 -10.31 0.30
C PHE A 132 -15.93 -8.97 0.32
N HIS A 133 -15.78 -8.36 -0.85
CA HIS A 133 -15.26 -7.00 -0.96
C HIS A 133 -16.40 -5.96 -1.04
N GLY A 134 -16.06 -4.73 -0.70
CA GLY A 134 -16.89 -3.54 -0.82
C GLY A 134 -17.23 -3.17 -2.26
N LEU A 135 -18.21 -2.28 -2.41
CA LEU A 135 -18.60 -1.78 -3.73
C LEU A 135 -17.86 -0.49 -4.05
N ILE A 136 -17.35 -0.40 -5.27
CA ILE A 136 -16.77 0.84 -5.79
C ILE A 136 -17.88 1.88 -5.94
N CYS A 137 -17.62 3.04 -5.35
CA CYS A 137 -18.50 4.20 -5.32
C CYS A 137 -17.77 5.39 -5.94
N ASP A 138 -18.54 6.36 -6.44
CA ASP A 138 -17.97 7.64 -6.87
C ASP A 138 -17.30 8.40 -5.70
N SER A 139 -16.64 9.51 -6.01
CA SER A 139 -15.96 10.38 -5.03
C SER A 139 -16.89 10.89 -3.92
N ASN A 140 -18.20 10.98 -4.20
CA ASN A 140 -19.23 11.38 -3.25
C ASN A 140 -19.79 10.20 -2.42
N GLY A 141 -19.29 8.98 -2.65
CA GLY A 141 -19.72 7.77 -1.97
C GLY A 141 -21.01 7.15 -2.50
N LYS A 142 -21.51 7.56 -3.68
CA LYS A 142 -22.68 6.90 -4.30
C LYS A 142 -22.26 5.69 -5.12
N LYS A 143 -23.04 4.62 -5.05
CA LYS A 143 -22.84 3.43 -5.90
C LYS A 143 -22.79 3.85 -7.37
N MET A 144 -21.75 3.40 -8.08
CA MET A 144 -21.66 3.64 -9.52
C MET A 144 -22.75 2.86 -10.26
N SER A 145 -23.52 3.52 -11.12
CA SER A 145 -24.56 2.87 -11.91
C SER A 145 -24.85 3.60 -13.22
N LYS A 146 -25.29 2.86 -14.23
CA LYS A 146 -25.59 3.40 -15.57
C LYS A 146 -26.69 4.44 -15.50
N SER A 147 -27.68 4.25 -14.63
CA SER A 147 -28.82 5.15 -14.41
C SER A 147 -28.45 6.45 -13.69
N LEU A 148 -27.32 6.50 -12.96
CA LEU A 148 -26.84 7.73 -12.32
C LEU A 148 -25.82 8.48 -13.18
N GLY A 149 -25.32 7.88 -14.27
CA GLY A 149 -24.30 8.48 -15.13
C GLY A 149 -22.96 8.74 -14.43
N ASN A 150 -22.72 8.13 -13.26
CA ASN A 150 -21.52 8.32 -12.44
C ASN A 150 -20.52 7.16 -12.57
N ILE A 151 -20.63 6.37 -13.64
CA ILE A 151 -19.67 5.29 -13.93
C ILE A 151 -18.38 5.90 -14.46
N ILE A 152 -17.28 5.41 -13.91
CA ILE A 152 -15.95 5.63 -14.46
C ILE A 152 -15.51 4.30 -15.09
N ASP A 153 -15.23 4.33 -16.37
CA ASP A 153 -14.73 3.16 -17.09
C ASP A 153 -13.27 2.90 -16.69
N PRO A 154 -12.89 1.68 -16.30
CA PRO A 154 -11.49 1.35 -16.00
C PRO A 154 -10.53 1.75 -17.12
N MET A 155 -10.97 1.64 -18.39
CA MET A 155 -10.10 1.97 -19.52
C MET A 155 -9.80 3.47 -19.62
N ASP A 156 -10.74 4.31 -19.19
CA ASP A 156 -10.57 5.77 -19.13
C ASP A 156 -9.53 6.18 -18.08
N VAL A 157 -9.37 5.37 -17.03
CA VAL A 157 -8.34 5.56 -15.99
C VAL A 157 -6.99 5.03 -16.45
N ILE A 158 -6.97 3.88 -17.15
CA ILE A 158 -5.74 3.27 -17.64
C ILE A 158 -5.11 4.13 -18.74
N ASN A 159 -5.89 4.52 -19.75
CA ASN A 159 -5.41 5.21 -20.95
C ASN A 159 -5.55 6.74 -20.88
N GLY A 160 -6.27 7.26 -19.89
CA GLY A 160 -6.67 8.66 -19.85
C GLY A 160 -7.82 8.95 -20.82
N ILE A 161 -8.57 10.02 -20.53
CA ILE A 161 -9.66 10.50 -21.38
C ILE A 161 -9.89 11.98 -21.16
N ASN A 162 -10.11 12.74 -22.24
CA ASN A 162 -10.46 14.16 -22.13
C ASN A 162 -11.96 14.36 -21.78
N LEU A 163 -12.30 15.54 -21.25
CA LEU A 163 -13.66 15.88 -20.85
C LEU A 163 -14.68 15.74 -21.99
N GLN A 164 -14.32 16.11 -23.23
CA GLN A 164 -15.23 16.05 -24.37
C GLN A 164 -15.64 14.61 -24.68
N SER A 165 -14.70 13.67 -24.67
CA SER A 165 -14.93 12.25 -24.89
C SER A 165 -15.73 11.61 -23.75
N LEU A 166 -15.47 12.00 -22.50
CA LEU A 166 -16.27 11.60 -21.33
C LEU A 166 -17.74 12.00 -21.51
N GLN A 167 -17.99 13.26 -21.90
CA GLN A 167 -19.34 13.78 -22.09
C GLN A 167 -20.04 13.15 -23.29
N LYS A 168 -19.31 12.87 -24.38
CA LYS A 168 -19.86 12.17 -25.56
C LYS A 168 -20.38 10.77 -25.22
N ARG A 169 -19.74 10.06 -24.28
CA ARG A 169 -20.22 8.75 -23.83
C ARG A 169 -21.52 8.84 -23.03
N LEU A 170 -21.67 9.90 -22.21
CA LEU A 170 -22.94 10.17 -21.52
C LEU A 170 -24.09 10.43 -22.51
N GLU A 171 -23.82 11.12 -23.62
CA GLU A 171 -24.83 11.38 -24.67
C GLU A 171 -25.31 10.11 -25.37
N GLN A 172 -24.47 9.06 -25.43
CA GLN A 172 -24.82 7.77 -26.02
C GLN A 172 -25.55 6.84 -25.05
N SER A 173 -25.68 7.22 -23.78
CA SER A 173 -26.33 6.42 -22.76
C SER A 173 -27.86 6.48 -22.85
N HIS A 174 -28.55 5.58 -22.15
CA HIS A 174 -30.02 5.57 -22.06
C HIS A 174 -30.59 6.58 -21.03
N LEU A 175 -29.80 7.55 -20.59
CA LEU A 175 -30.21 8.56 -19.60
C LEU A 175 -31.17 9.59 -20.21
N SER A 176 -32.00 10.19 -19.35
CA SER A 176 -32.81 11.34 -19.78
C SER A 176 -31.94 12.57 -20.05
N ARG A 177 -32.42 13.49 -20.90
CA ARG A 177 -31.69 14.73 -21.23
C ARG A 177 -31.28 15.55 -19.99
N ASN A 178 -32.15 15.61 -18.98
CA ASN A 178 -31.89 16.35 -17.73
C ASN A 178 -30.78 15.68 -16.90
N GLU A 179 -30.74 14.35 -16.86
CA GLU A 179 -29.70 13.59 -16.15
C GLU A 179 -28.35 13.72 -16.85
N ILE A 180 -28.34 13.69 -18.19
CA ILE A 180 -27.13 13.92 -18.99
C ILE A 180 -26.55 15.30 -18.69
N GLU A 181 -27.36 16.37 -18.73
CA GLU A 181 -26.88 17.73 -18.43
C GLU A 181 -26.34 17.86 -16.99
N ARG A 182 -26.99 17.21 -16.02
CA ARG A 182 -26.50 17.18 -14.63
C ARG A 182 -25.16 16.44 -14.53
N ALA A 183 -25.03 15.28 -15.17
CA ALA A 183 -23.82 14.48 -15.16
C ALA A 183 -22.65 15.20 -15.87
N LYS A 184 -22.91 15.87 -17.00
CA LYS A 184 -21.90 16.70 -17.69
C LYS A 184 -21.36 17.82 -16.82
N ARG A 185 -22.23 18.52 -16.09
CA ARG A 185 -21.81 19.57 -15.13
C ARG A 185 -20.96 18.99 -14.01
N ALA A 186 -21.35 17.84 -13.45
CA ALA A 186 -20.57 17.17 -12.42
C ALA A 186 -19.19 16.75 -12.94
N GLN A 187 -19.11 16.15 -14.14
CA GLN A 187 -17.84 15.80 -14.79
C GLN A 187 -16.96 17.03 -15.05
N ALA A 188 -17.52 18.15 -15.50
CA ALA A 188 -16.75 19.37 -15.76
C ALA A 188 -16.16 19.98 -14.48
N ILE A 189 -16.85 19.84 -13.34
CA ILE A 189 -16.34 20.29 -12.04
C ILE A 189 -15.25 19.33 -11.53
N GLN A 190 -15.50 18.03 -11.63
CA GLN A 190 -14.62 17.02 -11.03
C GLN A 190 -13.38 16.70 -11.88
N TYR A 191 -13.55 16.71 -13.21
CA TYR A 191 -12.53 16.35 -14.20
C TYR A 191 -12.42 17.45 -15.26
N PRO A 192 -11.99 18.68 -14.88
CA PRO A 192 -11.99 19.83 -15.80
C PRO A 192 -11.12 19.60 -17.04
N SER A 193 -9.98 18.91 -16.88
CA SER A 193 -9.09 18.51 -17.97
C SER A 193 -9.35 17.09 -18.50
N GLY A 194 -10.31 16.38 -17.91
CA GLY A 194 -10.47 14.93 -18.08
C GLY A 194 -9.78 14.12 -16.97
N ILE A 195 -9.55 12.83 -17.25
CA ILE A 195 -8.85 11.89 -16.36
C ILE A 195 -7.46 11.63 -16.95
N GLU A 196 -6.43 11.83 -16.15
CA GLU A 196 -5.05 11.54 -16.52
C GLU A 196 -4.78 10.02 -16.55
N PRO A 197 -3.93 9.54 -17.48
CA PRO A 197 -3.58 8.13 -17.55
C PRO A 197 -2.72 7.69 -16.36
N ILE A 198 -3.12 6.62 -15.67
CA ILE A 198 -2.30 6.02 -14.59
C ILE A 198 -1.82 4.59 -14.91
N GLY A 199 -2.27 3.99 -16.02
CA GLY A 199 -1.95 2.63 -16.39
C GLY A 199 -2.66 1.55 -15.57
N SER A 200 -2.51 0.29 -15.99
CA SER A 200 -3.15 -0.88 -15.35
C SER A 200 -2.61 -1.13 -13.94
N ASP A 201 -1.29 -1.12 -13.79
CA ASP A 201 -0.62 -1.26 -12.50
C ASP A 201 -0.99 -0.12 -11.55
N GLY A 202 -1.12 1.10 -12.08
CA GLY A 202 -1.55 2.24 -11.29
C GLY A 202 -2.96 2.04 -10.75
N LEU A 203 -3.91 1.69 -11.62
CA LEU A 203 -5.29 1.37 -11.20
C LEU A 203 -5.34 0.23 -10.18
N ARG A 204 -4.57 -0.85 -10.39
CA ARG A 204 -4.49 -1.99 -9.47
C ARG A 204 -3.98 -1.56 -8.10
N LEU A 205 -2.90 -0.78 -8.05
CA LEU A 205 -2.35 -0.25 -6.80
C LEU A 205 -3.37 0.66 -6.09
N CYS A 206 -4.07 1.52 -6.83
CA CYS A 206 -5.10 2.40 -6.27
C CYS A 206 -6.22 1.60 -5.58
N LEU A 207 -6.78 0.61 -6.27
CA LEU A 207 -7.88 -0.19 -5.74
C LEU A 207 -7.44 -1.00 -4.51
N LEU A 208 -6.27 -1.64 -4.57
CA LEU A 208 -5.73 -2.44 -3.46
C LEU A 208 -5.22 -1.59 -2.27
N SER A 209 -5.02 -0.29 -2.47
CA SER A 209 -4.67 0.65 -1.39
C SER A 209 -5.84 0.97 -0.47
N HIS A 210 -7.06 0.54 -0.81
CA HIS A 210 -8.24 0.68 0.03
C HIS A 210 -8.47 -0.58 0.87
N ASP A 211 -9.11 -0.39 2.02
CA ASP A 211 -9.63 -1.52 2.78
C ASP A 211 -10.82 -2.14 2.02
N ILE A 212 -10.60 -3.34 1.49
CA ILE A 212 -11.58 -4.06 0.69
C ILE A 212 -12.79 -4.49 1.52
N PHE A 213 -12.68 -4.59 2.84
CA PHE A 213 -13.80 -4.95 3.71
C PHE A 213 -14.76 -3.79 3.97
N HIS A 214 -14.35 -2.56 3.64
CA HIS A 214 -15.21 -1.41 3.76
C HIS A 214 -16.35 -1.48 2.73
N GLN A 215 -17.62 -1.35 3.16
CA GLN A 215 -18.79 -1.55 2.28
C GLN A 215 -18.81 -0.66 1.03
N SER A 216 -18.24 0.54 1.13
CA SER A 216 -18.18 1.52 0.06
C SER A 216 -16.75 1.98 -0.14
N ILE A 217 -16.14 1.62 -1.26
CA ILE A 217 -14.79 2.04 -1.63
C ILE A 217 -14.94 3.29 -2.51
N ARG A 218 -14.59 4.46 -1.97
CA ARG A 218 -14.66 5.72 -2.72
C ARG A 218 -13.53 5.78 -3.71
N PHE A 219 -13.86 5.91 -4.99
CA PHE A 219 -12.88 5.97 -6.06
C PHE A 219 -12.88 7.33 -6.71
N ASP A 220 -11.73 8.01 -6.64
CA ASP A 220 -11.51 9.32 -7.25
C ASP A 220 -10.18 9.32 -8.02
N PRO A 221 -10.22 9.22 -9.36
CA PRO A 221 -9.02 9.22 -10.22
C PRO A 221 -8.07 10.39 -9.94
N THR A 222 -8.59 11.54 -9.50
CA THR A 222 -7.78 12.75 -9.26
C THR A 222 -6.88 12.65 -8.02
N GLN A 223 -7.18 11.73 -7.10
CA GLN A 223 -6.42 11.60 -5.85
C GLN A 223 -5.18 10.70 -6.00
N PHE A 224 -4.96 10.14 -7.19
CA PHE A 224 -3.93 9.11 -7.42
C PHE A 224 -2.67 9.62 -8.12
N ASP A 225 -2.44 10.94 -8.17
CA ASP A 225 -1.18 11.54 -8.64
C ASP A 225 0.07 10.99 -7.92
N TYR A 226 -0.11 10.50 -6.69
CA TYR A 226 0.98 9.86 -5.97
C TYR A 226 1.42 8.54 -6.59
N VAL A 227 0.55 7.82 -7.31
CA VAL A 227 0.86 6.50 -7.90
C VAL A 227 1.83 6.64 -9.06
N ALA A 228 1.63 7.60 -9.96
CA ALA A 228 2.60 7.90 -11.01
C ALA A 228 3.97 8.29 -10.44
N ARG A 229 3.98 9.17 -9.42
CA ARG A 229 5.21 9.53 -8.69
C ARG A 229 5.87 8.32 -8.03
N TYR A 230 5.05 7.36 -7.59
CA TYR A 230 5.51 6.16 -6.93
C TYR A 230 6.19 5.19 -7.90
N CYS A 231 5.58 4.91 -9.05
CA CYS A 231 6.19 4.12 -10.12
C CYS A 231 7.46 4.78 -10.66
N ASN A 232 7.48 6.11 -10.79
CA ASN A 232 8.70 6.84 -11.14
C ASN A 232 9.84 6.66 -10.13
N LYS A 233 9.53 6.51 -8.83
CA LYS A 233 10.56 6.22 -7.83
C LYS A 233 11.14 4.81 -7.99
N PHE A 234 10.34 3.82 -8.38
CA PHE A 234 10.84 2.50 -8.78
C PHE A 234 11.83 2.60 -9.91
N TRP A 235 11.46 3.30 -10.99
CA TRP A 235 12.34 3.52 -12.13
C TRP A 235 13.66 4.18 -11.74
N ASN A 236 13.62 5.20 -10.88
CA ASN A 236 14.83 5.89 -10.41
C ASN A 236 15.72 4.98 -9.55
N ALA A 237 15.14 4.18 -8.65
CA ALA A 237 15.89 3.23 -7.84
C ALA A 237 16.53 2.15 -8.71
N TYR A 238 15.75 1.59 -9.65
CA TYR A 238 16.20 0.64 -10.64
C TYR A 238 17.39 1.17 -11.44
N LYS A 239 17.23 2.36 -12.03
CA LYS A 239 18.26 3.02 -12.84
C LYS A 239 19.54 3.23 -12.04
N TYR A 240 19.43 3.71 -10.80
CA TYR A 240 20.60 3.86 -9.93
C TYR A 240 21.32 2.53 -9.69
N VAL A 241 20.59 1.46 -9.34
CA VAL A 241 21.21 0.16 -9.06
C VAL A 241 21.85 -0.39 -10.33
N LYS A 242 21.11 -0.50 -11.44
CA LYS A 242 21.60 -1.12 -12.67
C LYS A 242 22.67 -0.28 -13.37
N GLU A 243 22.40 0.99 -13.64
CA GLU A 243 23.27 1.80 -14.51
C GLU A 243 24.43 2.44 -13.76
N PHE A 244 24.32 2.69 -12.45
CA PHE A 244 25.34 3.38 -11.69
C PHE A 244 26.05 2.46 -10.70
N ALA A 245 25.30 1.80 -9.80
CA ALA A 245 25.92 0.99 -8.76
C ALA A 245 26.65 -0.23 -9.37
N LEU A 246 26.10 -0.81 -10.43
CA LEU A 246 26.60 -2.06 -11.03
C LEU A 246 27.50 -1.84 -12.25
N ALA A 247 27.78 -0.60 -12.66
CA ALA A 247 28.50 -0.27 -13.90
C ALA A 247 29.91 -0.86 -14.02
N ASP A 248 30.70 -0.78 -12.93
CA ASP A 248 32.11 -1.21 -12.92
C ASP A 248 32.29 -2.70 -12.59
N MET A 249 31.21 -3.41 -12.27
CA MET A 249 31.28 -4.83 -11.99
C MET A 249 31.40 -5.58 -13.31
N ASN A 250 32.50 -6.33 -13.49
CA ASN A 250 32.61 -7.33 -14.56
C ASN A 250 31.54 -8.39 -14.33
N PHE A 251 30.35 -8.15 -14.89
CA PHE A 251 29.10 -8.80 -14.54
C PHE A 251 29.03 -10.21 -15.14
N HIS A 252 29.66 -11.19 -14.49
CA HIS A 252 29.27 -12.58 -14.68
C HIS A 252 27.96 -12.80 -13.91
N HIS A 253 26.83 -12.44 -14.54
CA HIS A 253 25.47 -12.57 -14.01
C HIS A 253 25.20 -13.94 -13.34
N GLU A 254 25.90 -14.99 -13.78
CA GLU A 254 25.79 -16.37 -13.29
C GLU A 254 26.20 -16.54 -11.81
N ASN A 255 27.09 -15.68 -11.28
CA ASN A 255 27.55 -15.78 -9.89
C ASN A 255 26.64 -15.04 -8.89
N ILE A 256 25.87 -14.04 -9.35
CA ILE A 256 25.03 -13.18 -8.49
C ILE A 256 23.55 -13.58 -8.56
N SER A 257 23.12 -14.19 -9.67
CA SER A 257 21.72 -14.60 -9.89
C SER A 257 21.18 -15.54 -8.82
N ASN A 258 22.05 -16.40 -8.28
CA ASN A 258 21.72 -17.45 -7.32
C ASN A 258 22.09 -17.11 -5.87
N ILE A 259 22.38 -15.84 -5.56
CA ILE A 259 22.75 -15.48 -4.19
C ILE A 259 21.52 -15.61 -3.28
N ASN A 260 21.68 -16.42 -2.23
CA ASN A 260 20.66 -16.65 -1.21
C ASN A 260 20.81 -15.73 0.01
N TYR A 261 19.82 -15.76 0.89
CA TYR A 261 19.79 -14.92 2.09
C TYR A 261 21.02 -15.16 2.98
N GLU A 262 21.41 -16.42 3.19
CA GLU A 262 22.52 -16.81 4.07
C GLU A 262 23.88 -16.29 3.56
N GLN A 263 24.06 -16.20 2.25
CA GLN A 263 25.23 -15.58 1.65
C GLN A 263 25.24 -14.07 1.85
N ILE A 264 24.09 -13.39 1.66
CA ILE A 264 23.97 -11.95 1.92
C ILE A 264 24.23 -11.64 3.40
N GLU A 265 23.66 -12.41 4.31
CA GLU A 265 23.85 -12.23 5.76
C GLU A 265 25.34 -12.26 6.15
N LYS A 266 26.11 -13.19 5.56
CA LYS A 266 27.57 -13.26 5.75
C LYS A 266 28.29 -12.04 5.17
N LEU A 267 27.88 -11.58 3.99
CA LEU A 267 28.48 -10.43 3.31
C LEU A 267 28.29 -9.13 4.12
N VAL A 268 27.13 -8.94 4.73
CA VAL A 268 26.78 -7.69 5.44
C VAL A 268 27.28 -7.66 6.89
N LYS A 269 27.81 -8.78 7.42
CA LYS A 269 28.14 -8.98 8.85
C LYS A 269 28.96 -7.85 9.48
N ASN A 270 29.85 -7.24 8.71
CA ASN A 270 30.82 -6.26 9.19
C ASN A 270 30.35 -4.80 9.10
N ARG A 271 29.24 -4.50 8.41
CA ARG A 271 28.74 -3.13 8.23
C ARG A 271 27.32 -3.00 8.78
N LEU A 272 27.19 -2.28 9.89
CA LEU A 272 25.95 -2.14 10.66
C LEU A 272 24.76 -1.68 9.81
N VAL A 273 24.94 -0.66 8.97
CA VAL A 273 23.88 -0.14 8.09
C VAL A 273 23.40 -1.20 7.08
N ASP A 274 24.31 -2.05 6.60
CA ASP A 274 23.99 -3.12 5.64
C ASP A 274 23.23 -4.27 6.33
N ARG A 275 23.63 -4.63 7.56
CA ARG A 275 22.85 -5.58 8.39
C ARG A 275 21.46 -5.07 8.69
N TRP A 276 21.37 -3.78 9.03
CA TRP A 276 20.11 -3.14 9.38
C TRP A 276 19.11 -3.19 8.23
N ILE A 277 19.50 -2.79 7.00
CA ILE A 277 18.56 -2.77 5.88
C ILE A 277 18.09 -4.18 5.49
N LEU A 278 18.98 -5.18 5.60
CA LEU A 278 18.62 -6.58 5.36
C LEU A 278 17.58 -7.06 6.38
N ASN A 279 17.77 -6.72 7.66
CA ASN A 279 16.83 -7.07 8.72
C ASN A 279 15.49 -6.34 8.56
N GLU A 280 15.50 -5.04 8.20
CA GLU A 280 14.27 -4.29 7.93
C GLU A 280 13.49 -4.86 6.74
N LEU A 281 14.18 -5.28 5.68
CA LEU A 281 13.55 -6.02 4.58
C LEU A 281 12.94 -7.33 5.08
N ASN A 282 13.63 -8.12 5.90
CA ASN A 282 13.08 -9.37 6.44
C ASN A 282 11.83 -9.15 7.30
N LYS A 283 11.80 -8.09 8.12
CA LYS A 283 10.59 -7.66 8.85
C LYS A 283 9.47 -7.23 7.90
N THR A 284 9.80 -6.51 6.82
CA THR A 284 8.84 -6.15 5.76
C THR A 284 8.24 -7.39 5.14
N ILE A 285 9.06 -8.37 4.75
CA ILE A 285 8.60 -9.66 4.19
C ILE A 285 7.61 -10.33 5.15
N GLY A 286 7.95 -10.45 6.44
CA GLY A 286 7.05 -11.03 7.44
C GLY A 286 5.70 -10.32 7.52
N LYS A 287 5.71 -9.00 7.66
CA LYS A 287 4.47 -8.22 7.78
C LYS A 287 3.61 -8.24 6.51
N VAL A 288 4.24 -8.24 5.34
CA VAL A 288 3.54 -8.29 4.05
C VAL A 288 2.89 -9.66 3.87
N ASN A 289 3.59 -10.75 4.18
CA ASN A 289 3.01 -12.10 4.15
C ASN A 289 1.81 -12.21 5.10
N GLU A 290 1.90 -11.69 6.32
CA GLU A 290 0.77 -11.64 7.26
C GLU A 290 -0.42 -10.88 6.66
N CYS A 291 -0.18 -9.72 6.04
CA CYS A 291 -1.23 -8.91 5.42
C CYS A 291 -1.87 -9.60 4.21
N LEU A 292 -1.07 -10.31 3.39
CA LEU A 292 -1.59 -11.08 2.25
C LEU A 292 -2.46 -12.25 2.72
N ASN A 293 -2.04 -12.97 3.75
CA ASN A 293 -2.81 -14.07 4.33
C ASN A 293 -4.14 -13.60 4.94
N ASN A 294 -4.18 -12.37 5.46
CA ASN A 294 -5.38 -11.77 6.08
C ASN A 294 -6.20 -10.91 5.10
N TYR A 295 -5.86 -10.89 3.81
CA TYR A 295 -6.50 -10.05 2.79
C TYR A 295 -6.47 -8.53 3.09
N THR A 296 -5.59 -8.07 3.98
CA THR A 296 -5.40 -6.64 4.31
C THR A 296 -4.38 -6.00 3.37
N PHE A 297 -4.68 -6.00 2.06
CA PHE A 297 -3.78 -5.54 1.00
C PHE A 297 -3.30 -4.09 1.16
N HIS A 298 -4.19 -3.21 1.64
CA HIS A 298 -3.85 -1.81 1.89
C HIS A 298 -2.73 -1.64 2.92
N LEU A 299 -2.71 -2.47 3.98
CA LEU A 299 -1.63 -2.47 4.98
C LEU A 299 -0.33 -3.01 4.42
N ALA A 300 -0.40 -4.03 3.55
CA ALA A 300 0.77 -4.54 2.83
C ALA A 300 1.41 -3.43 1.98
N ILE A 301 0.61 -2.69 1.21
CA ILE A 301 1.08 -1.57 0.38
C ILE A 301 1.68 -0.46 1.23
N VAL A 302 1.04 -0.09 2.36
CA VAL A 302 1.59 0.92 3.27
C VAL A 302 2.97 0.49 3.81
N ARG A 303 3.09 -0.74 4.31
CA ARG A 303 4.37 -1.26 4.84
C ARG A 303 5.44 -1.34 3.75
N LEU A 304 5.08 -1.86 2.58
CA LEU A 304 5.96 -1.94 1.43
C LEU A 304 6.44 -0.56 1.01
N ARG A 305 5.53 0.42 0.92
CA ARG A 305 5.85 1.79 0.50
C ARG A 305 6.80 2.45 1.48
N ASP A 306 6.55 2.28 2.77
CA ASP A 306 7.43 2.83 3.82
C ASP A 306 8.83 2.20 3.76
N SER A 307 8.91 0.87 3.63
CA SER A 307 10.19 0.15 3.47
C SER A 307 10.94 0.59 2.20
N PHE A 308 10.26 0.63 1.06
CA PHE A 308 10.87 0.95 -0.22
C PHE A 308 11.30 2.43 -0.31
N LEU A 309 10.42 3.36 0.03
CA LEU A 309 10.73 4.79 -0.06
C LEU A 309 11.67 5.24 1.05
N LYS A 310 11.29 5.03 2.32
CA LYS A 310 11.97 5.65 3.45
C LYS A 310 13.27 4.92 3.77
N ASP A 311 13.25 3.58 3.78
CA ASP A 311 14.39 2.79 4.24
C ASP A 311 15.37 2.51 3.09
N PHE A 312 14.87 2.05 1.94
CA PHE A 312 15.71 1.73 0.79
C PHE A 312 16.10 2.97 -0.02
N CYS A 313 15.15 3.73 -0.57
CA CYS A 313 15.48 4.83 -1.48
C CYS A 313 16.06 6.06 -0.79
N ASP A 314 15.38 6.60 0.22
CA ASP A 314 15.73 7.90 0.81
C ASP A 314 16.93 7.79 1.77
N PHE A 315 17.17 6.60 2.31
CA PHE A 315 18.29 6.36 3.22
C PHE A 315 19.36 5.46 2.60
N TYR A 316 19.06 4.17 2.37
CA TYR A 316 20.11 3.20 2.01
C TYR A 316 20.80 3.51 0.68
N ILE A 317 20.06 3.87 -0.38
CA ILE A 317 20.63 4.28 -1.67
C ILE A 317 21.53 5.52 -1.54
N GLU A 318 21.16 6.51 -0.73
CA GLU A 318 22.02 7.68 -0.51
C GLU A 318 23.28 7.30 0.27
N PHE A 319 23.15 6.42 1.27
CA PHE A 319 24.26 5.89 2.06
C PHE A 319 25.20 5.00 1.25
N SER A 320 24.70 4.26 0.26
CA SER A 320 25.48 3.37 -0.59
C SER A 320 26.33 4.11 -1.63
N LYS A 321 25.94 5.33 -2.02
CA LYS A 321 26.72 6.15 -2.98
C LYS A 321 28.14 6.44 -2.51
N ILE A 322 28.37 6.50 -1.21
CA ILE A 322 29.66 6.89 -0.63
C ILE A 322 30.71 5.78 -0.81
N PRO A 323 30.50 4.54 -0.33
CA PRO A 323 31.44 3.44 -0.58
C PRO A 323 31.57 3.06 -2.06
N ILE A 324 30.55 3.33 -2.89
CA ILE A 324 30.61 3.08 -4.35
C ILE A 324 31.50 4.10 -5.06
N LYS A 325 31.46 5.38 -4.66
CA LYS A 325 32.24 6.47 -5.27
C LYS A 325 33.68 6.53 -4.76
N GLN A 326 33.88 6.28 -3.47
CA GLN A 326 35.22 6.20 -2.91
C GLN A 326 35.85 4.91 -3.45
N GLN A 327 37.11 4.97 -3.88
CA GLN A 327 37.96 3.77 -4.06
C GLN A 327 38.22 3.16 -2.67
N SER A 328 37.15 2.70 -2.04
CA SER A 328 37.17 1.99 -0.78
C SER A 328 37.91 0.67 -0.98
N ILE A 329 38.30 0.04 0.14
CA ILE A 329 38.77 -1.35 0.13
C ILE A 329 37.79 -2.15 -0.73
N ASP A 330 38.25 -2.75 -1.85
CA ASP A 330 37.41 -3.31 -2.92
C ASP A 330 36.26 -4.21 -2.41
N ASN A 331 36.48 -4.86 -1.26
CA ASN A 331 35.52 -5.73 -0.60
C ASN A 331 34.26 -5.01 -0.06
N ILE A 332 34.33 -3.73 0.35
CA ILE A 332 33.14 -3.00 0.83
C ILE A 332 32.26 -2.58 -0.35
N LYS A 333 32.88 -2.04 -1.41
CA LYS A 333 32.17 -1.65 -2.63
C LYS A 333 31.39 -2.84 -3.21
N SER A 334 32.05 -3.99 -3.39
CA SER A 334 31.41 -5.18 -3.94
C SER A 334 30.26 -5.70 -3.06
N ASN A 335 30.43 -5.72 -1.73
CA ASN A 335 29.37 -6.14 -0.82
C ASN A 335 28.13 -5.26 -0.91
N VAL A 336 28.32 -3.93 -0.97
CA VAL A 336 27.22 -2.97 -1.11
C VAL A 336 26.52 -3.11 -2.46
N GLN A 337 27.28 -3.33 -3.54
CA GLN A 337 26.73 -3.57 -4.88
C GLN A 337 25.86 -4.84 -4.91
N ILE A 338 26.36 -5.95 -4.35
CA ILE A 338 25.63 -7.22 -4.25
C ILE A 338 24.37 -7.06 -3.40
N LEU A 339 24.46 -6.35 -2.26
CA LEU A 339 23.31 -6.08 -1.40
C LEU A 339 22.25 -5.22 -2.10
N LEU A 340 22.64 -4.15 -2.80
CA LEU A 340 21.71 -3.32 -3.58
C LEU A 340 20.96 -4.12 -4.64
N TYR A 341 21.67 -4.98 -5.37
CA TYR A 341 21.06 -5.88 -6.35
C TYR A 341 20.05 -6.83 -5.69
N TYR A 342 20.44 -7.46 -4.58
CA TYR A 342 19.58 -8.35 -3.82
C TYR A 342 18.32 -7.64 -3.29
N LEU A 343 18.47 -6.47 -2.66
CA LEU A 343 17.36 -5.69 -2.13
C LEU A 343 16.37 -5.30 -3.23
N LEU A 344 16.87 -4.79 -4.36
CA LEU A 344 16.02 -4.42 -5.49
C LEU A 344 15.26 -5.64 -6.04
N LYS A 345 15.95 -6.78 -6.22
CA LYS A 345 15.34 -8.04 -6.65
C LYS A 345 14.21 -8.47 -5.70
N GLN A 346 14.43 -8.42 -4.38
CA GLN A 346 13.40 -8.74 -3.38
C GLN A 346 12.22 -7.78 -3.42
N TYR A 347 12.46 -6.47 -3.59
CA TYR A 347 11.37 -5.51 -3.76
C TYR A 347 10.56 -5.79 -5.03
N LEU A 348 11.18 -6.10 -6.17
CA LEU A 348 10.43 -6.45 -7.39
C LEU A 348 9.48 -7.63 -7.15
N ILE A 349 9.95 -8.71 -6.50
CA ILE A 349 9.12 -9.87 -6.16
C ILE A 349 7.98 -9.47 -5.21
N LEU A 350 8.29 -8.72 -4.14
CA LEU A 350 7.30 -8.29 -3.15
C LEU A 350 6.18 -7.43 -3.75
N TYR A 351 6.52 -6.58 -4.72
CA TYR A 351 5.57 -5.70 -5.39
C TYR A 351 4.80 -6.37 -6.53
N HIS A 352 5.26 -7.51 -7.05
CA HIS A 352 4.65 -8.17 -8.20
C HIS A 352 3.14 -8.43 -8.08
N PRO A 353 2.59 -8.85 -6.91
CA PRO A 353 1.14 -8.98 -6.75
C PRO A 353 0.35 -7.67 -6.95
N PHE A 354 1.00 -6.52 -6.79
CA PHE A 354 0.39 -5.18 -6.86
C PHE A 354 0.70 -4.44 -8.16
N LEU A 355 1.90 -4.63 -8.72
CA LEU A 355 2.45 -3.93 -9.89
C LEU A 355 3.03 -4.94 -10.91
N PRO A 356 2.23 -5.89 -11.42
CA PRO A 356 2.75 -7.03 -12.18
C PRO A 356 3.46 -6.61 -13.47
N ALA A 357 2.93 -5.65 -14.24
CA ALA A 357 3.50 -5.30 -15.53
C ALA A 357 4.86 -4.60 -15.38
N MET A 358 4.92 -3.58 -14.53
CA MET A 358 6.13 -2.80 -14.28
C MET A 358 7.21 -3.68 -13.63
N THR A 359 6.87 -4.48 -12.62
CA THR A 359 7.88 -5.29 -11.94
C THR A 359 8.44 -6.40 -12.84
N GLU A 360 7.63 -6.97 -13.73
CA GLU A 360 8.07 -7.96 -14.72
C GLU A 360 9.06 -7.35 -15.72
N GLU A 361 8.76 -6.16 -16.27
CA GLU A 361 9.65 -5.46 -17.20
C GLU A 361 11.01 -5.12 -16.54
N LEU A 362 10.97 -4.57 -15.32
CA LEU A 362 12.19 -4.26 -14.57
C LEU A 362 12.98 -5.51 -14.21
N TRP A 363 12.31 -6.62 -13.92
CA TRP A 363 12.95 -7.89 -13.60
C TRP A 363 13.65 -8.50 -14.81
N GLU A 364 12.98 -8.54 -15.96
CA GLU A 364 13.55 -9.05 -17.20
C GLU A 364 14.83 -8.29 -17.55
N ASP A 365 14.79 -6.95 -17.48
CA ASP A 365 15.93 -6.10 -17.78
C ASP A 365 17.01 -6.16 -16.67
N LEU A 366 16.65 -6.31 -15.38
CA LEU A 366 17.62 -6.48 -14.29
C LEU A 366 18.38 -7.82 -14.37
N THR A 367 17.71 -8.87 -14.84
CA THR A 367 18.24 -10.24 -14.89
C THR A 367 18.76 -10.64 -16.26
N ASN A 368 18.65 -9.74 -17.26
CA ASN A 368 18.91 -10.01 -18.68
C ASN A 368 18.15 -11.26 -19.18
N GLY A 369 16.94 -11.49 -18.69
CA GLY A 369 16.10 -12.66 -19.00
C GLY A 369 16.65 -14.01 -18.51
N LYS A 370 17.77 -14.04 -17.78
CA LYS A 370 18.45 -15.30 -17.41
C LYS A 370 17.79 -16.06 -16.25
N GLN A 371 16.85 -15.44 -15.54
CA GLN A 371 16.19 -16.03 -14.36
C GLN A 371 14.73 -16.43 -14.62
N GLY A 372 14.29 -16.41 -15.87
CA GLY A 372 12.88 -16.61 -16.23
C GLY A 372 11.99 -15.46 -15.75
N TYR A 373 10.69 -15.64 -15.94
CA TYR A 373 9.68 -14.64 -15.56
C TYR A 373 9.57 -14.46 -14.04
N LEU A 374 9.32 -13.22 -13.61
CA LEU A 374 9.09 -12.85 -12.22
C LEU A 374 7.86 -13.56 -11.65
N ILE A 375 6.80 -13.68 -12.45
CA ILE A 375 5.56 -14.38 -12.05
C ILE A 375 5.79 -15.85 -11.63
N HIS A 376 6.88 -16.49 -12.07
CA HIS A 376 7.24 -17.87 -11.70
C HIS A 376 8.15 -17.96 -10.48
N GLN A 377 8.61 -16.84 -9.93
CA GLN A 377 9.51 -16.84 -8.78
C GLN A 377 8.76 -17.13 -7.49
N LEU A 378 9.47 -17.76 -6.54
CA LEU A 378 8.92 -17.98 -5.21
C LEU A 378 8.74 -16.66 -4.48
N TYR A 379 7.57 -16.48 -3.87
CA TYR A 379 7.31 -15.31 -3.03
C TYR A 379 8.19 -15.36 -1.76
N PRO A 380 8.80 -14.24 -1.31
CA PRO A 380 9.76 -14.28 -0.23
C PRO A 380 9.08 -14.63 1.09
N THR A 381 9.74 -15.46 1.90
CA THR A 381 9.29 -15.83 3.24
C THR A 381 10.23 -15.26 4.28
N MET A 382 9.69 -14.89 5.45
CA MET A 382 10.49 -14.37 6.56
C MET A 382 11.48 -15.43 7.01
N LYS A 383 12.75 -15.06 7.11
CA LYS A 383 13.81 -15.91 7.64
C LYS A 383 13.93 -15.71 9.15
N ASN A 384 14.15 -16.81 9.88
CA ASN A 384 14.51 -16.74 11.30
C ASN A 384 15.94 -16.22 11.40
N ILE A 385 16.11 -15.05 12.01
CA ILE A 385 17.42 -14.43 12.19
C ILE A 385 17.88 -14.72 13.61
N GLU A 386 18.92 -15.54 13.76
CA GLU A 386 19.47 -15.91 15.08
C GLU A 386 20.29 -14.75 15.70
N ASN A 387 20.77 -13.80 14.90
CA ASN A 387 21.67 -12.72 15.33
C ASN A 387 21.14 -11.32 15.01
N ILE A 388 19.91 -10.98 15.44
CA ILE A 388 19.46 -9.58 15.38
C ILE A 388 20.14 -8.82 16.52
N ASN A 389 21.08 -7.93 16.19
CA ASN A 389 21.57 -6.96 17.17
C ASN A 389 20.52 -5.83 17.28
N PRO A 390 19.75 -5.73 18.39
CA PRO A 390 18.71 -4.72 18.52
C PRO A 390 19.27 -3.29 18.48
N ILE A 391 20.56 -3.12 18.80
CA ILE A 391 21.25 -1.84 18.79
C ILE A 391 21.39 -1.29 17.35
N ASP A 392 21.46 -2.15 16.32
CA ASP A 392 21.61 -1.71 14.92
C ASP A 392 20.46 -0.77 14.49
N SER A 393 19.22 -1.12 14.83
CA SER A 393 18.04 -0.31 14.50
C SER A 393 18.05 1.03 15.23
N GLN A 394 18.44 1.03 16.51
CA GLN A 394 18.56 2.24 17.32
C GLN A 394 19.63 3.20 16.76
N ILE A 395 20.80 2.67 16.38
CA ILE A 395 21.90 3.45 15.80
C ILE A 395 21.49 4.06 14.47
N VAL A 396 20.90 3.27 13.57
CA VAL A 396 20.47 3.79 12.27
C VAL A 396 19.38 4.85 12.43
N GLN A 397 18.46 4.67 13.39
CA GLN A 397 17.46 5.70 13.70
C GLN A 397 18.12 7.01 14.15
N ILE A 398 19.13 6.95 15.03
CA ILE A 398 19.91 8.11 15.46
C ILE A 398 20.60 8.77 14.25
N ILE A 399 21.27 8.00 13.39
CA ILE A 399 21.92 8.52 12.18
C ILE A 399 20.89 9.22 11.28
N ARG A 400 19.73 8.62 11.02
CA ARG A 400 18.66 9.22 10.21
C ARG A 400 18.17 10.53 10.80
N LEU A 401 18.02 10.60 12.12
CA LEU A 401 17.63 11.83 12.81
C LEU A 401 18.72 12.91 12.73
N ILE A 402 20.01 12.55 12.87
CA ILE A 402 21.13 13.47 12.67
C ILE A 402 21.11 14.02 11.25
N LEU A 403 20.99 13.17 10.22
CA LEU A 403 20.91 13.60 8.82
C LEU A 403 19.75 14.56 8.58
N LYS A 404 18.55 14.21 9.07
CA LYS A 404 17.34 15.02 8.91
C LYS A 404 17.52 16.41 9.52
N ASN A 405 17.94 16.48 10.78
CA ASN A 405 18.09 17.75 11.50
C ASN A 405 19.26 18.57 10.95
N ALA A 406 20.43 17.97 10.74
CA ALA A 406 21.58 18.68 10.19
C ALA A 406 21.28 19.27 8.79
N THR A 407 20.58 18.53 7.92
CA THR A 407 20.20 19.02 6.60
C THR A 407 19.16 20.14 6.68
N TYR A 408 18.17 20.00 7.55
CA TYR A 408 17.16 21.03 7.80
C TYR A 408 17.79 22.32 8.31
N PHE A 409 18.59 22.25 9.38
CA PHE A 409 19.21 23.42 9.99
C PHE A 409 20.27 24.07 9.10
N LYS A 410 20.98 23.28 8.30
CA LYS A 410 21.85 23.84 7.26
C LYS A 410 21.08 24.75 6.31
N GLN A 411 19.93 24.31 5.80
CA GLN A 411 19.12 25.11 4.88
C GLN A 411 18.51 26.32 5.60
N MET A 412 17.97 26.11 6.80
CA MET A 412 17.32 27.14 7.59
C MET A 412 18.28 28.25 8.01
N LEU A 413 19.44 27.89 8.58
CA LEU A 413 20.47 28.80 9.07
C LEU A 413 21.44 29.25 7.97
N ARG A 414 21.26 28.76 6.72
CA ARG A 414 22.11 29.05 5.56
C ARG A 414 23.60 28.79 5.83
N LEU A 415 23.89 27.66 6.49
CA LEU A 415 25.25 27.28 6.86
C LEU A 415 26.13 27.03 5.63
N SER A 416 27.38 27.49 5.72
CA SER A 416 28.42 27.14 4.75
C SER A 416 28.81 25.66 4.88
N ARG A 417 29.56 25.13 3.92
CA ARG A 417 30.07 23.75 4.01
C ARG A 417 31.04 23.57 5.17
N ASP A 418 31.75 24.63 5.55
CA ASP A 418 32.80 24.61 6.58
C ASP A 418 32.30 25.10 7.95
N SER A 419 30.97 25.18 8.13
CA SER A 419 30.40 25.51 9.44
C SER A 419 30.61 24.35 10.42
N ASP A 420 31.08 24.67 11.63
CA ASP A 420 31.33 23.67 12.67
C ASP A 420 30.03 23.23 13.35
N ILE A 421 29.80 21.92 13.34
CA ILE A 421 28.65 21.28 13.97
C ILE A 421 29.14 20.18 14.90
N ILE A 422 28.63 20.16 16.11
CA ILE A 422 29.02 19.20 17.14
C ILE A 422 27.80 18.33 17.46
N ILE A 423 27.96 17.02 17.31
CA ILE A 423 27.02 16.02 17.81
C ILE A 423 27.47 15.70 19.24
N HIS A 424 26.70 16.14 20.23
CA HIS A 424 27.06 15.95 21.63
C HIS A 424 26.15 14.92 22.30
N PHE A 425 26.79 13.97 23.00
CA PHE A 425 26.13 12.91 23.77
C PHE A 425 26.22 13.23 25.26
N TYR A 426 25.08 13.35 25.94
CA TYR A 426 25.00 13.83 27.33
C TYR A 426 25.34 12.81 28.42
N ASN A 427 25.41 11.51 28.10
CA ASN A 427 25.48 10.48 29.14
C ASN A 427 26.50 9.38 28.81
N GLN A 428 27.36 9.06 29.79
CA GLN A 428 28.53 8.17 29.65
C GLN A 428 28.16 6.68 29.56
N ASP A 429 26.93 6.29 29.90
CA ASP A 429 26.52 4.87 29.89
C ASP A 429 26.34 4.26 28.48
N LYS A 430 26.49 5.05 27.40
CA LYS A 430 26.27 4.62 26.01
C LYS A 430 27.48 4.88 25.11
N GLU A 431 28.69 4.60 25.59
CA GLU A 431 29.93 4.72 24.79
C GLU A 431 29.82 4.06 23.41
N ASP A 432 29.15 2.90 23.31
CA ASP A 432 28.91 2.16 22.05
C ASP A 432 28.21 3.00 20.96
N LEU A 433 27.16 3.76 21.30
CA LEU A 433 26.40 4.51 20.30
C LEU A 433 27.24 5.61 19.64
N SER A 434 28.05 6.32 20.44
CA SER A 434 28.89 7.41 19.95
C SER A 434 29.97 6.89 18.99
N ILE A 435 30.56 5.73 19.29
CA ILE A 435 31.59 5.07 18.47
C ILE A 435 30.98 4.64 17.13
N HIS A 436 29.77 4.09 17.13
CA HIS A 436 29.09 3.71 15.90
C HIS A 436 28.71 4.92 15.04
N VAL A 437 28.24 6.02 15.63
CA VAL A 437 27.98 7.26 14.87
C VAL A 437 29.29 7.85 14.32
N GLU A 438 30.38 7.80 15.10
CA GLU A 438 31.70 8.27 14.65
C GLU A 438 32.22 7.47 13.45
N THR A 439 31.95 6.16 13.40
CA THR A 439 32.30 5.28 12.28
C THR A 439 31.68 5.75 10.96
N TYR A 440 30.51 6.39 11.01
CA TYR A 440 29.77 6.86 9.82
C TYR A 440 29.87 8.38 9.60
N LEU A 441 30.82 9.07 10.25
CA LEU A 441 30.99 10.52 10.08
C LEU A 441 31.26 10.93 8.63
N THR A 442 32.02 10.13 7.89
CA THR A 442 32.32 10.40 6.47
C THR A 442 31.03 10.42 5.64
N GLU A 443 30.15 9.44 5.86
CA GLU A 443 28.85 9.39 5.20
C GLU A 443 27.95 10.54 5.62
N ILE A 444 27.86 10.82 6.93
CA ILE A 444 27.05 11.91 7.49
C ILE A 444 27.48 13.26 6.91
N ARG A 445 28.79 13.55 6.88
CA ARG A 445 29.36 14.78 6.30
C ARG A 445 29.05 14.91 4.81
N THR A 446 29.17 13.82 4.06
CA THR A 446 28.92 13.81 2.61
C THR A 446 27.45 14.08 2.29
N ILE A 447 26.52 13.40 2.98
CA ILE A 447 25.06 13.52 2.74
C ILE A 447 24.55 14.91 3.15
N THR A 448 24.96 15.40 4.32
CA THR A 448 24.58 16.74 4.81
C THR A 448 25.33 17.87 4.07
N ARG A 449 26.40 17.51 3.33
CA ARG A 449 27.34 18.41 2.65
C ARG A 449 28.02 19.39 3.62
N LEU A 450 28.27 18.95 4.86
CA LEU A 450 28.92 19.71 5.93
C LEU A 450 30.24 19.03 6.25
N ASN A 451 31.35 19.75 6.09
CA ASN A 451 32.70 19.19 6.22
C ASN A 451 33.09 19.00 7.69
N ASN A 452 32.70 19.94 8.55
CA ASN A 452 33.15 19.99 9.94
C ASN A 452 32.06 19.51 10.92
N ILE A 453 31.76 18.22 10.86
CA ILE A 453 30.90 17.56 11.86
C ILE A 453 31.78 16.80 12.84
N HIS A 454 31.67 17.09 14.13
CA HIS A 454 32.46 16.48 15.20
C HIS A 454 31.56 15.74 16.19
N VAL A 455 32.05 14.63 16.76
CA VAL A 455 31.36 13.92 17.85
C VAL A 455 32.03 14.28 19.17
N CYS A 456 31.23 14.65 20.16
CA CYS A 456 31.68 15.01 21.50
C CYS A 456 30.98 14.14 22.55
N ARG A 457 31.77 13.58 23.47
CA ARG A 457 31.33 12.60 24.48
C ARG A 457 31.25 13.14 25.90
N SER A 458 31.81 14.32 26.17
CA SER A 458 31.83 14.89 27.52
C SER A 458 31.56 16.39 27.52
N SER A 459 30.77 16.84 28.48
CA SER A 459 30.44 18.25 28.64
C SER A 459 31.67 19.12 28.97
N SER A 460 32.71 18.52 29.57
CA SER A 460 33.98 19.19 29.86
C SER A 460 34.84 19.41 28.60
N SER A 461 34.84 18.48 27.64
CA SER A 461 35.54 18.66 26.36
C SER A 461 34.83 19.69 25.47
N LEU A 462 33.50 19.77 25.52
CA LEU A 462 32.70 20.70 24.75
C LEU A 462 33.17 22.17 24.85
N ASN A 463 33.51 22.62 26.07
CA ASN A 463 33.95 23.99 26.34
C ASN A 463 35.45 24.22 26.05
N ASN A 464 36.28 23.18 26.18
CA ASN A 464 37.73 23.29 26.04
C ASN A 464 38.22 23.09 24.60
N SER A 465 37.54 22.28 23.78
CA SER A 465 38.05 21.88 22.45
C SER A 465 37.41 22.59 21.27
N PHE A 466 36.25 23.24 21.42
CA PHE A 466 35.48 23.75 20.27
C PHE A 466 35.31 25.27 20.20
N ASN A 467 35.94 26.05 21.09
CA ASN A 467 35.85 27.53 21.10
C ASN A 467 34.43 28.01 20.72
N LEU A 468 33.43 27.46 21.41
CA LEU A 468 32.02 27.75 21.13
C LEU A 468 31.86 29.26 21.16
N SER A 469 31.52 29.85 20.01
CA SER A 469 31.28 31.29 19.95
C SER A 469 30.18 31.64 20.95
N LYS A 470 30.13 32.90 21.41
CA LYS A 470 29.03 33.40 22.26
C LYS A 470 27.64 33.13 21.62
N PHE A 471 27.59 32.86 20.32
CA PHE A 471 26.39 32.57 19.54
C PHE A 471 26.35 31.12 18.97
N SER A 472 26.21 30.09 19.82
CA SER A 472 25.84 28.72 19.40
C SER A 472 24.31 28.49 19.40
N PHE A 473 23.82 27.73 18.43
CA PHE A 473 22.43 27.23 18.36
C PHE A 473 22.41 25.73 18.69
N ARG A 474 21.45 25.28 19.51
CA ARG A 474 21.37 23.88 19.97
C ARG A 474 20.01 23.31 19.62
N ASP A 475 19.99 22.11 19.04
CA ASP A 475 18.78 21.34 18.77
C ASP A 475 18.89 19.94 19.39
N TYR A 476 17.84 19.51 20.08
CA TYR A 476 17.80 18.22 20.76
C TYR A 476 17.18 17.16 19.85
N ILE A 477 17.99 16.20 19.41
CA ILE A 477 17.50 15.11 18.56
C ILE A 477 16.75 14.08 19.41
N THR A 478 17.33 13.73 20.56
CA THR A 478 16.76 12.81 21.56
C THR A 478 17.10 13.35 22.96
N ASP A 479 16.59 12.70 24.00
CA ASP A 479 16.88 13.07 25.40
C ASP A 479 18.37 13.17 25.71
N ASN A 480 19.21 12.40 25.01
CA ASN A 480 20.64 12.25 25.28
C ASN A 480 21.56 12.74 24.14
N ILE A 481 21.00 13.28 23.05
CA ILE A 481 21.78 13.72 21.88
C ILE A 481 21.32 15.10 21.44
N GLU A 482 22.25 16.05 21.40
CA GLU A 482 22.04 17.37 20.81
C GLU A 482 22.96 17.60 19.59
N LEU A 483 22.50 18.43 18.66
CA LEU A 483 23.31 19.08 17.66
C LEU A 483 23.58 20.51 18.09
N ILE A 484 24.86 20.88 18.09
CA ILE A 484 25.30 22.23 18.39
C ILE A 484 25.88 22.82 17.11
N PHE A 485 25.34 23.94 16.69
CA PHE A 485 25.75 24.67 15.50
C PHE A 485 26.50 25.93 15.95
N ASN A 486 27.75 26.06 15.54
CA ASN A 486 28.52 27.27 15.81
C ASN A 486 28.14 28.34 14.77
N LEU A 487 27.53 29.44 15.22
CA LEU A 487 27.04 30.49 14.34
C LEU A 487 27.85 31.78 14.54
N ASN A 488 28.02 32.53 13.46
CA ASN A 488 28.52 33.89 13.56
C ASN A 488 27.42 34.79 14.13
N ASP A 489 27.75 35.57 15.17
CA ASP A 489 26.84 36.49 15.83
C ASP A 489 26.56 37.72 14.94
N ASN A 490 25.60 37.58 14.04
CA ASN A 490 25.15 38.66 13.15
C ASN A 490 23.61 38.78 13.19
N LYS A 491 23.10 39.94 12.75
CA LYS A 491 21.66 40.24 12.78
C LYS A 491 20.81 39.20 12.04
N GLN A 492 21.31 38.70 10.91
CA GLN A 492 20.63 37.70 10.09
C GLN A 492 20.49 36.35 10.80
N SER A 493 21.55 35.87 11.46
CA SER A 493 21.53 34.64 12.26
C SER A 493 20.55 34.77 13.43
N ARG A 494 20.52 35.93 14.09
CA ARG A 494 19.56 36.22 15.19
C ARG A 494 18.11 36.14 14.70
N GLU A 495 17.78 36.82 13.60
CA GLU A 495 16.43 36.80 13.01
C GLU A 495 15.99 35.39 12.57
N LEU A 496 16.89 34.59 12.02
CA LEU A 496 16.58 33.20 11.60
C LEU A 496 16.32 32.28 12.80
N VAL A 497 17.05 32.49 13.89
CA VAL A 497 16.91 31.76 15.15
C VAL A 497 15.59 32.14 15.85
N GLU A 498 15.24 33.42 15.91
CA GLU A 498 13.94 33.91 16.41
C GLU A 498 12.77 33.38 15.58
N LYS A 499 12.90 33.38 14.24
CA LYS A 499 11.86 32.82 13.35
C LYS A 499 11.68 31.31 13.55
N HIS A 500 12.72 30.59 13.97
CA HIS A 500 12.60 29.18 14.31
C HIS A 500 11.87 28.98 15.65
N GLU A 501 12.14 29.83 16.64
CA GLU A 501 11.39 29.88 17.90
C GLU A 501 9.90 30.08 17.66
N GLU A 502 9.52 31.10 16.88
CA GLU A 502 8.13 31.34 16.52
C GLU A 502 7.50 30.13 15.80
N ARG A 503 8.28 29.45 14.96
CA ARG A 503 7.80 28.26 14.25
C ARG A 503 7.59 27.08 15.20
N LEU A 504 8.47 26.88 16.17
CA LEU A 504 8.31 25.87 17.22
C LEU A 504 7.09 26.18 18.09
N SER A 505 6.90 27.44 18.50
CA SER A 505 5.69 27.87 19.21
C SER A 505 4.43 27.56 18.40
N LYS A 506 4.38 27.94 17.12
CA LYS A 506 3.24 27.62 16.24
C LYS A 506 3.01 26.12 16.05
N GLN A 507 4.08 25.31 16.06
CA GLN A 507 3.96 23.85 16.00
C GLN A 507 3.38 23.28 17.30
N VAL A 508 3.79 23.81 18.46
CA VAL A 508 3.20 23.46 19.76
C VAL A 508 1.72 23.82 19.77
N ASP A 509 1.35 25.03 19.34
CA ASP A 509 -0.05 25.46 19.27
C ASP A 509 -0.87 24.54 18.35
N LYS A 510 -0.34 24.26 17.15
CA LYS A 510 -1.00 23.35 16.20
C LYS A 510 -1.18 21.94 16.77
N LEU A 511 -0.19 21.40 17.48
CA LEU A 511 -0.30 20.08 18.10
C LEU A 511 -1.38 20.06 19.18
N HIS A 512 -1.54 21.13 19.97
CA HIS A 512 -2.66 21.25 20.89
C HIS A 512 -4.01 21.26 20.16
N ASP A 513 -4.12 22.00 19.05
CA ASP A 513 -5.33 22.03 18.22
C ASP A 513 -5.66 20.63 17.65
N ASP A 514 -4.66 19.95 17.08
CA ASP A 514 -4.80 18.61 16.50
C ASP A 514 -5.22 17.58 17.57
N ILE A 515 -4.67 17.68 18.79
CA ILE A 515 -5.10 16.86 19.94
C ILE A 515 -6.55 17.18 20.32
N GLY A 516 -6.94 18.45 20.36
CA GLY A 516 -8.31 18.86 20.65
C GLY A 516 -9.32 18.32 19.63
N VAL A 517 -9.00 18.38 18.34
CA VAL A 517 -9.82 17.79 17.26
C VAL A 517 -9.92 16.27 17.41
N ASN A 518 -8.80 15.59 17.71
CA ASN A 518 -8.80 14.15 17.94
C ASN A 518 -9.64 13.78 19.17
N GLU A 519 -9.63 14.55 20.26
CA GLU A 519 -10.49 14.31 21.44
C GLU A 519 -11.98 14.44 21.12
N ILE A 520 -12.36 15.41 20.30
CA ILE A 520 -13.76 15.55 19.80
C ILE A 520 -14.13 14.32 18.94
N THR A 521 -13.21 13.90 18.07
CA THR A 521 -13.41 12.76 17.17
C THR A 521 -13.56 11.45 17.95
N MET A 522 -12.74 11.24 18.98
CA MET A 522 -12.86 10.10 19.89
C MET A 522 -14.21 10.10 20.63
N LYS A 523 -14.66 11.25 21.16
CA LYS A 523 -15.99 11.35 21.78
C LYS A 523 -17.10 10.95 20.82
N PHE A 524 -17.04 11.43 19.58
CA PHE A 524 -18.00 11.06 18.53
C PHE A 524 -18.05 9.54 18.28
N TYR A 525 -16.90 8.87 18.16
CA TYR A 525 -16.88 7.42 17.93
C TYR A 525 -17.25 6.61 19.17
N GLN A 526 -16.92 7.10 20.36
CA GLN A 526 -17.34 6.53 21.63
C GLN A 526 -18.87 6.58 21.79
N GLU A 527 -19.51 7.68 21.42
CA GLU A 527 -20.98 7.83 21.41
C GLU A 527 -21.66 6.92 20.38
N ASN A 528 -20.99 6.62 19.27
CA ASN A 528 -21.50 5.78 18.19
C ASN A 528 -21.14 4.28 18.32
N ASN A 529 -20.52 3.85 19.43
CA ASN A 529 -20.07 2.48 19.68
C ASN A 529 -19.12 1.89 18.61
N ASP A 530 -18.33 2.73 17.94
CA ASP A 530 -17.28 2.29 17.01
C ASP A 530 -15.94 2.13 17.74
N PHE A 531 -15.80 0.98 18.41
CA PHE A 531 -14.65 0.69 19.27
C PHE A 531 -13.34 0.50 18.51
N GLU A 532 -13.38 0.04 17.25
CA GLU A 532 -12.17 -0.16 16.44
C GLU A 532 -11.57 1.18 16.01
N THR A 533 -12.42 2.10 15.53
CA THR A 533 -11.97 3.44 15.15
C THR A 533 -11.55 4.26 16.38
N LEU A 534 -12.22 4.06 17.52
CA LEU A 534 -11.83 4.66 18.80
C LEU A 534 -10.41 4.25 19.22
N GLU A 535 -10.05 2.97 19.12
CA GLU A 535 -8.71 2.48 19.47
C GLU A 535 -7.61 3.08 18.56
N ARG A 536 -7.92 3.25 17.26
CA ARG A 536 -7.02 3.92 16.30
C ARG A 536 -6.80 5.39 16.65
N GLU A 537 -7.87 6.11 16.98
CA GLU A 537 -7.77 7.52 17.38
C GLU A 537 -7.09 7.70 18.75
N GLN A 538 -7.21 6.72 19.67
CA GLN A 538 -6.44 6.70 20.93
C GLN A 538 -4.94 6.55 20.69
N ARG A 539 -4.51 5.61 19.83
CA ARG A 539 -3.09 5.48 19.45
C ARG A 539 -2.57 6.75 18.77
N ARG A 540 -3.39 7.38 17.93
CA ARG A 540 -3.06 8.66 17.29
C ARG A 540 -2.85 9.76 18.33
N ARG A 541 -3.67 9.81 19.39
CA ARG A 541 -3.49 10.75 20.50
C ARG A 541 -2.18 10.54 21.24
N GLU A 542 -1.81 9.30 21.54
CA GLU A 542 -0.54 8.98 22.20
C GLU A 542 0.65 9.48 21.39
N ILE A 543 0.65 9.25 20.06
CA ILE A 543 1.69 9.76 19.15
C ILE A 543 1.73 11.29 19.17
N LEU A 544 0.57 11.96 19.10
CA LEU A 544 0.50 13.43 19.14
C LEU A 544 0.99 14.00 20.49
N LEU A 545 0.71 13.31 21.60
CA LEU A 545 1.18 13.72 22.94
C LEU A 545 2.69 13.55 23.08
N ASP A 546 3.26 12.47 22.56
CA ASP A 546 4.71 12.27 22.53
C ASP A 546 5.40 13.33 21.66
N ASP A 547 4.85 13.62 20.48
CA ASP A 547 5.34 14.69 19.60
C ASP A 547 5.23 16.07 20.27
N LEU A 548 4.12 16.34 20.97
CA LEU A 548 3.91 17.58 21.72
C LEU A 548 4.95 17.73 22.82
N LYS A 549 5.13 16.69 23.64
CA LYS A 549 6.09 16.69 24.75
C LYS A 549 7.51 16.94 24.25
N LEU A 550 7.91 16.26 23.17
CA LEU A 550 9.23 16.45 22.56
C LEU A 550 9.40 17.89 22.01
N THR A 551 8.37 18.41 21.34
CA THR A 551 8.41 19.76 20.74
C THR A 551 8.39 20.86 21.81
N GLN A 552 7.62 20.69 22.87
CA GLN A 552 7.61 21.58 24.04
C GLN A 552 8.95 21.58 24.76
N GLN A 553 9.53 20.41 25.03
CA GLN A 553 10.86 20.31 25.64
C GLN A 553 11.94 20.98 24.77
N ARG A 554 11.86 20.82 23.44
CA ARG A 554 12.72 21.54 22.50
C ARG A 554 12.53 23.06 22.62
N HIS A 555 11.29 23.53 22.64
CA HIS A 555 10.96 24.96 22.75
C HIS A 555 11.40 25.55 24.11
N GLU A 556 11.06 24.92 25.23
CA GLU A 556 11.41 25.38 26.58
C GLU A 556 12.93 25.48 26.78
N ARG A 557 13.68 24.43 26.41
CA ARG A 557 15.15 24.45 26.50
C ARG A 557 15.77 25.46 25.54
N PHE A 558 15.15 25.67 24.38
CA PHE A 558 15.59 26.69 23.45
C PHE A 558 15.44 28.10 24.06
N VAL A 559 14.27 28.41 24.64
CA VAL A 559 13.97 29.67 25.35
C VAL A 559 14.91 29.90 26.54
N GLU A 560 15.19 28.85 27.33
CA GLU A 560 16.07 28.96 28.51
C GLU A 560 17.50 29.38 28.13
N LEU A 561 17.98 28.94 26.96
CA LEU A 561 19.30 29.28 26.42
C LEU A 561 19.34 30.71 25.84
N THR A 562 18.26 31.19 25.20
CA THR A 562 18.14 32.59 24.74
C THR A 562 17.92 33.57 25.90
N GLN A 563 17.26 33.17 26.99
CA GLN A 563 17.07 34.01 28.18
C GLN A 563 18.34 34.15 29.04
N LYS A 564 19.11 33.06 29.23
CA LYS A 564 20.44 33.15 29.88
C LYS A 564 21.38 34.12 29.14
N ARG A 565 21.22 34.27 27.81
CA ARG A 565 21.96 35.25 26.97
C ARG A 565 21.59 36.70 27.25
N THR A 566 20.31 37.05 27.30
CA THR A 566 19.87 38.45 27.52
C THR A 566 20.29 38.97 28.89
N ILE A 567 20.37 38.10 29.90
CA ILE A 567 20.86 38.44 31.24
C ILE A 567 22.38 38.73 31.23
N ILE A 568 23.17 37.99 30.44
CA ILE A 568 24.62 38.20 30.32
C ILE A 568 24.95 39.46 29.50
N GLU A 569 24.21 39.72 28.40
CA GLU A 569 24.38 40.96 27.61
C GLU A 569 23.99 42.22 28.41
N LYS A 570 22.93 42.15 29.24
CA LYS A 570 22.55 43.25 30.15
C LYS A 570 23.59 43.46 31.26
N LYS A 571 24.20 42.40 31.80
CA LYS A 571 25.29 42.53 32.79
C LYS A 571 26.55 43.17 32.21
N ASN A 572 26.92 42.84 30.96
CA ASN A 572 28.09 43.43 30.31
C ASN A 572 27.88 44.89 29.88
N LYS A 573 26.67 45.29 29.50
CA LYS A 573 26.32 46.71 29.24
C LYS A 573 26.28 47.58 30.50
N ASN A 574 26.15 46.99 31.68
CA ASN A 574 26.19 47.71 32.96
C ASN A 574 27.62 47.74 33.57
N HIS A 575 28.61 47.17 32.90
CA HIS A 575 30.02 47.17 33.32
C HIS A 575 30.97 47.84 32.31
N SER A 576 30.46 48.27 31.15
CA SER A 576 31.08 49.25 30.25
C SER A 576 30.46 50.62 30.47
#